data_AF-A0A7S3L5C4-F1
#
_entry.id   AF-A0A7S3L5C4-F1
#
_cell.length_a   1.000
_cell.length_b   1.000
_cell.length_c   1.000
_cell.angle_alpha   90.00
_cell.angle_beta   90.00
_cell.angle_gamma   90.00
#
_symmetry.space_group_name_H-M   'P 1'
#
loop_
_entity.id
_entity.type
_entity.pdbx_description
1 polymer ?
#
loop_
_entity_poly.entity_id
_entity_poly.type
_entity_poly.pdbx_seq_one_letter_code
_entity_poly.pdbx_strand_id
1 'polypeptide(L)'
;FFFLFLGVFVFTRTALATTTTQHRSTTVIPYHSYIQTLSHTNKYRVMAKGVPKKVKKGTPPPVDKLLKPAIGVALALVAYQFMRGLGSGIARISLINEVELREVLYGDSTSGSSSSSNNNYVVLCQSEESTAPISSVFQDAYKEKSTTATIFRVMDCQATIPSTGKSVVEEFQIDMKQRPTIFVSGPTLPKPTQVPEKHLKTGTMLNKYLRAKLEKHAVKIETTQDLRTKCLSKDVCALLLKGGKKAPSHIKDAVSKLLKEYPDVTLASVDTSVLYVLHLEEYLPEFQKDTARFVVFRKVSGSMQTTSDGGGRLITSMTAADHASYGPMSNAVAQVLQKTATMQKLSSLPQIKTRTKKLEESERAKRQRKAEQKKRQAESSSSSSSSSSSGGAGGGSGDGDDMKEERRRERERRRAEHNAAHNVKPKTPEEIAEMERKRRERMEQEAAKWNVAPDDAPPPEGDAGGSYTFDEDDYDDEEENYVVVEDVVDSDQDDEDVIDLD
;
A
#
# COMPACT_ATOMS: atom_id res chain seq x y z
N PHE A 1 -35.76 -11.44 -52.88
CA PHE A 1 -35.14 -12.05 -51.69
C PHE A 1 -33.66 -12.26 -52.02
N PHE A 2 -32.70 -11.42 -51.65
CA PHE A 2 -32.43 -10.73 -50.39
C PHE A 2 -31.77 -9.35 -50.67
N PHE A 3 -31.89 -8.44 -49.71
CA PHE A 3 -31.77 -6.98 -49.83
C PHE A 3 -30.35 -6.43 -50.07
N LEU A 4 -30.28 -5.48 -51.02
CA LEU A 4 -29.34 -4.36 -51.12
C LEU A 4 -29.59 -3.36 -49.99
N PHE A 5 -28.55 -2.76 -49.39
CA PHE A 5 -28.52 -1.33 -49.04
C PHE A 5 -27.08 -0.88 -48.70
N LEU A 6 -26.47 -0.15 -49.64
CA LEU A 6 -25.34 0.74 -49.38
C LEU A 6 -25.91 2.03 -48.75
N GLY A 7 -25.54 2.30 -47.50
CA GLY A 7 -25.86 3.55 -46.79
C GLY A 7 -24.72 4.54 -46.89
N VAL A 8 -24.95 5.60 -47.66
CA VAL A 8 -24.16 6.83 -47.77
C VAL A 8 -24.25 7.59 -46.44
N PHE A 9 -23.12 7.85 -45.77
CA PHE A 9 -23.04 8.82 -44.68
C PHE A 9 -22.25 10.04 -45.13
N VAL A 10 -23.01 11.12 -45.37
CA VAL A 10 -22.52 12.48 -45.60
C VAL A 10 -22.09 13.06 -44.26
N PHE A 11 -20.79 13.40 -44.11
CA PHE A 11 -20.33 14.28 -43.04
C PHE A 11 -20.11 15.67 -43.63
N THR A 12 -21.06 16.56 -43.35
CA THR A 12 -20.99 18.00 -43.61
C THR A 12 -19.93 18.63 -42.71
N ARG A 13 -18.92 19.26 -43.33
CA ARG A 13 -17.97 20.16 -42.68
C ARG A 13 -18.64 21.51 -42.45
N THR A 14 -18.86 21.89 -41.20
CA THR A 14 -19.12 23.27 -40.78
C THR A 14 -17.81 23.87 -40.29
N ALA A 15 -17.20 24.71 -41.12
CA ALA A 15 -16.08 25.57 -40.74
C ALA A 15 -16.66 26.86 -40.14
N LEU A 16 -16.46 27.06 -38.82
CA LEU A 16 -16.72 28.34 -38.17
C LEU A 16 -15.38 29.11 -38.14
N ALA A 17 -15.34 30.21 -38.88
CA ALA A 17 -14.22 31.15 -38.87
C ALA A 17 -14.40 32.14 -37.71
N THR A 18 -13.50 32.09 -36.73
CA THR A 18 -13.35 33.13 -35.70
C THR A 18 -12.08 33.93 -35.97
N THR A 19 -12.28 35.15 -36.46
CA THR A 19 -11.29 36.22 -36.56
C THR A 19 -10.87 36.67 -35.16
N THR A 20 -9.60 36.53 -34.81
CA THR A 20 -9.03 37.18 -33.61
C THR A 20 -7.82 38.02 -34.01
N THR A 21 -7.93 39.29 -33.65
CA THR A 21 -7.10 40.44 -33.98
C THR A 21 -5.75 40.36 -33.28
N GLN A 22 -4.65 40.40 -34.04
CA GLN A 22 -3.29 40.56 -33.52
C GLN A 22 -3.02 42.03 -33.18
N HIS A 23 -2.76 42.34 -31.91
CA HIS A 23 -1.96 43.50 -31.53
C HIS A 23 -0.55 43.02 -31.19
N ARG A 24 0.42 43.42 -32.03
CA ARG A 24 1.84 43.12 -31.90
C ARG A 24 2.55 44.40 -31.48
N SER A 25 2.93 44.51 -30.21
CA SER A 25 3.87 45.53 -29.73
C SER A 25 5.26 44.93 -29.73
N THR A 26 6.09 45.41 -30.66
CA THR A 26 7.52 45.07 -30.77
C THR A 26 8.34 45.99 -29.86
N THR A 27 8.87 45.45 -28.78
CA THR A 27 9.96 46.06 -27.99
C THR A 27 11.27 45.42 -28.39
N VAL A 28 12.19 46.24 -28.88
CA VAL A 28 13.56 45.86 -29.30
C VAL A 28 14.46 45.85 -28.07
N ILE A 29 15.12 44.73 -27.78
CA ILE A 29 16.18 44.63 -26.77
C ILE A 29 17.50 44.29 -27.49
N PRO A 30 18.59 45.05 -27.31
CA PRO A 30 19.87 44.76 -27.93
C PRO A 30 20.64 43.66 -27.16
N TYR A 31 21.09 42.63 -27.89
CA TYR A 31 22.00 41.60 -27.37
C TYR A 31 23.45 42.07 -27.50
N HIS A 32 24.16 42.10 -26.36
CA HIS A 32 25.61 42.21 -26.28
C HIS A 32 26.21 40.80 -26.31
N SER A 33 27.00 40.48 -27.33
CA SER A 33 27.68 39.21 -27.49
C SER A 33 29.02 39.20 -26.74
N TYR A 34 29.16 38.31 -25.76
CA TYR A 34 30.46 37.91 -25.20
C TYR A 34 30.82 36.54 -25.77
N ILE A 35 31.90 36.49 -26.55
CA ILE A 35 32.51 35.24 -27.03
C ILE A 35 33.52 34.79 -25.98
N GLN A 36 33.21 33.71 -25.27
CA GLN A 36 34.15 33.01 -24.39
C GLN A 36 34.71 31.80 -25.16
N THR A 37 36.02 31.80 -25.37
CA THR A 37 36.78 30.73 -26.00
C THR A 37 37.07 29.62 -24.98
N LEU A 38 36.51 28.43 -25.19
CA LEU A 38 36.88 27.21 -24.47
C LEU A 38 37.83 26.37 -25.32
N SER A 39 39.06 26.20 -24.82
CA SER A 39 40.10 25.36 -25.40
C SER A 39 39.89 23.89 -24.98
N HIS A 40 39.49 23.04 -25.92
CA HIS A 40 39.60 21.59 -25.77
C HIS A 40 40.82 21.07 -26.54
N THR A 41 41.78 20.52 -25.81
CA THR A 41 42.94 19.81 -26.34
C THR A 41 42.53 18.43 -26.83
N ASN A 42 42.31 18.29 -28.14
CA ASN A 42 42.19 16.98 -28.78
C ASN A 42 43.56 16.48 -29.24
N LYS A 43 43.94 15.30 -28.73
CA LYS A 43 45.09 14.50 -29.20
C LYS A 43 44.84 14.07 -30.65
N TYR A 44 45.61 14.62 -31.58
CA TYR A 44 45.60 14.17 -32.98
C TYR A 44 46.61 13.04 -33.20
N ARG A 45 46.09 11.96 -33.78
CA ARG A 45 46.79 10.82 -34.34
C ARG A 45 47.61 11.29 -35.54
N VAL A 46 48.92 11.05 -35.48
CA VAL A 46 49.89 11.38 -36.52
C VAL A 46 49.56 10.59 -37.79
N MET A 47 49.11 11.30 -38.84
CA MET A 47 49.02 10.79 -40.21
C MET A 47 50.13 11.43 -41.06
N ALA A 48 50.66 10.62 -41.97
CA ALA A 48 51.91 10.80 -42.69
C ALA A 48 52.05 12.10 -43.50
N LYS A 49 53.30 12.59 -43.56
CA LYS A 49 53.75 13.75 -44.33
C LYS A 49 53.51 13.56 -45.84
N GLY A 50 52.44 14.16 -46.35
CA GLY A 50 52.26 14.45 -47.76
C GLY A 50 52.98 15.73 -48.17
N VAL A 51 53.72 15.67 -49.27
CA VAL A 51 54.54 16.73 -49.87
C VAL A 51 53.75 18.05 -50.07
N PRO A 52 54.32 19.23 -49.73
CA PRO A 52 53.64 20.51 -49.89
C PRO A 52 53.55 20.89 -51.39
N LYS A 53 52.36 20.78 -51.97
CA LYS A 53 52.05 21.40 -53.27
C LYS A 53 51.92 22.90 -53.08
N LYS A 54 52.72 23.67 -53.82
CA LYS A 54 52.70 25.14 -53.85
C LYS A 54 51.28 25.65 -54.12
N VAL A 55 50.69 26.32 -53.13
CA VAL A 55 49.40 26.99 -53.25
C VAL A 55 49.59 28.17 -54.22
N LYS A 56 49.05 28.02 -55.43
CA LYS A 56 48.91 29.14 -56.36
C LYS A 56 47.92 30.13 -55.73
N LYS A 57 48.30 31.41 -55.64
CA LYS A 57 47.42 32.51 -55.26
C LYS A 57 46.32 32.62 -56.32
N GLY A 58 45.26 31.84 -56.15
CA GLY A 58 44.06 31.89 -56.97
C GLY A 58 43.20 33.06 -56.52
N THR A 59 42.75 33.84 -57.50
CA THR A 59 41.72 34.88 -57.37
C THR A 59 40.52 34.31 -56.61
N PRO A 60 39.96 35.04 -55.63
CA PRO A 60 38.85 34.54 -54.81
C PRO A 60 37.70 34.07 -55.71
N PRO A 61 37.12 32.89 -55.42
CA PRO A 61 36.01 32.38 -56.22
C PRO A 61 34.85 33.38 -56.17
N PRO A 62 34.12 33.56 -57.28
CA PRO A 62 33.00 34.48 -57.36
C PRO A 62 31.95 34.13 -56.29
N VAL A 63 31.47 35.17 -55.61
CA VAL A 63 30.60 35.12 -54.41
C VAL A 63 29.34 34.28 -54.64
N ASP A 64 28.89 34.19 -55.90
CA ASP A 64 27.70 33.43 -56.32
C ASP A 64 27.79 31.92 -56.05
N LYS A 65 29.00 31.35 -55.95
CA LYS A 65 29.18 29.93 -55.63
C LYS A 65 29.06 29.61 -54.14
N LEU A 66 29.10 30.63 -53.27
CA LEU A 66 28.98 30.48 -51.81
C LEU A 66 27.53 30.66 -51.31
N LEU A 67 26.65 31.26 -52.12
CA LEU A 67 25.28 31.55 -51.71
C LEU A 67 24.44 30.27 -51.47
N LYS A 68 24.57 29.27 -52.34
CA LYS A 68 23.84 27.99 -52.23
C LYS A 68 24.17 27.21 -50.95
N PRO A 69 25.46 26.97 -50.59
CA PRO A 69 25.77 26.29 -49.33
C PRO A 69 25.41 27.13 -48.10
N ALA A 70 25.51 28.46 -48.17
CA ALA A 70 25.11 29.34 -47.06
C ALA A 70 23.61 29.25 -46.76
N ILE A 71 22.76 29.20 -47.79
CA ILE A 71 21.30 28.99 -47.63
C ILE A 71 21.01 27.61 -47.00
N GLY A 72 21.74 26.58 -47.42
CA GLY A 72 21.61 25.23 -46.83
C GLY A 72 21.92 25.20 -45.34
N VAL A 73 23.01 25.86 -44.91
CA VAL A 73 23.38 25.94 -43.49
C VAL A 73 22.37 26.77 -42.69
N ALA A 74 21.88 27.89 -43.25
CA ALA A 74 20.86 28.71 -42.59
C ALA A 74 19.54 27.94 -42.40
N LEU A 75 19.08 27.21 -43.42
CA LEU A 75 17.89 26.36 -43.31
C LEU A 75 18.09 25.21 -42.31
N ALA A 76 19.27 24.59 -42.28
CA ALA A 76 19.59 23.57 -41.28
C ALA A 76 19.59 24.12 -39.85
N LEU A 77 20.09 25.34 -39.63
CA LEU A 77 20.06 26.00 -38.31
C LEU A 77 18.64 26.39 -37.90
N VAL A 78 17.81 26.87 -38.83
CA VAL A 78 16.40 27.16 -38.57
C VAL A 78 15.61 25.87 -38.28
N ALA A 79 15.83 24.82 -39.07
CA ALA A 79 15.22 23.51 -38.85
C ALA A 79 15.68 22.89 -37.52
N TYR A 80 16.96 23.07 -37.14
CA TYR A 80 17.49 22.64 -35.86
C TYR A 80 16.84 23.40 -34.70
N GLN A 81 16.70 24.73 -34.79
CA GLN A 81 15.98 25.53 -33.79
C GLN A 81 14.50 25.11 -33.68
N PHE A 82 13.85 24.83 -34.82
CA PHE A 82 12.46 24.39 -34.86
C PHE A 82 12.27 22.98 -34.28
N MET A 83 13.14 22.03 -34.63
CA MET A 83 13.14 20.69 -34.05
C MET A 83 13.50 20.69 -32.56
N ARG A 84 14.36 21.62 -32.12
CA ARG A 84 14.66 21.82 -30.70
C ARG A 84 13.47 22.42 -29.93
N GLY A 85 12.62 23.22 -30.59
CA GLY A 85 11.36 23.73 -30.03
C GLY A 85 10.21 22.73 -30.01
N LEU A 86 10.23 21.71 -30.89
CA LEU A 86 9.22 20.64 -30.94
C LEU A 86 9.54 19.43 -30.07
N GLY A 87 10.74 19.36 -29.48
CA GLY A 87 11.09 18.29 -28.56
C GLY A 87 10.19 18.39 -27.35
N SER A 88 9.20 17.48 -27.23
CA SER A 88 8.22 17.30 -26.15
C SER A 88 8.64 17.92 -24.83
N GLY A 89 8.50 19.24 -24.73
CA GLY A 89 9.04 20.01 -23.63
C GLY A 89 8.24 19.66 -22.40
N ILE A 90 8.92 19.34 -21.30
CA ILE A 90 8.24 19.19 -20.02
C ILE A 90 7.58 20.53 -19.73
N ALA A 91 6.25 20.53 -19.57
CA ALA A 91 5.50 21.75 -19.40
C ALA A 91 6.02 22.54 -18.18
N ARG A 92 6.30 23.82 -18.40
CA ARG A 92 6.64 24.77 -17.33
C ARG A 92 5.33 25.30 -16.73
N ILE A 93 5.25 25.30 -15.41
CA ILE A 93 4.10 25.87 -14.69
C ILE A 93 4.33 27.37 -14.55
N SER A 94 3.33 28.17 -14.89
CA SER A 94 3.34 29.61 -14.60
C SER A 94 2.80 29.86 -13.20
N LEU A 95 3.59 30.54 -12.37
CA LEU A 95 3.19 30.93 -11.01
C LEU A 95 2.06 31.98 -10.98
N ILE A 96 1.73 32.57 -12.13
CA ILE A 96 0.61 33.51 -12.28
C ILE A 96 -0.73 32.78 -12.17
N ASN A 97 -0.78 31.49 -12.55
CA ASN A 97 -2.01 30.71 -12.51
C ASN A 97 -2.15 29.98 -11.17
N GLU A 98 -2.79 30.65 -10.20
CA GLU A 98 -3.00 30.12 -8.84
C GLU A 98 -3.71 28.76 -8.82
N VAL A 99 -4.57 28.48 -9.80
CA VAL A 99 -5.32 27.23 -9.89
C VAL A 99 -4.40 26.07 -10.24
N GLU A 100 -3.55 26.24 -11.26
CA GLU A 100 -2.57 25.23 -11.67
C GLU A 100 -1.52 25.03 -10.58
N LEU A 101 -1.12 26.11 -9.91
CA LEU A 101 -0.17 26.04 -8.80
C LEU A 101 -0.75 25.27 -7.61
N ARG A 102 -2.02 25.52 -7.25
CA ARG A 102 -2.70 24.80 -6.17
C ARG A 102 -2.85 23.32 -6.51
N GLU A 103 -3.22 23.00 -7.75
CA GLU A 103 -3.33 21.62 -8.21
C GLU A 103 -1.98 20.89 -8.13
N VAL A 104 -0.89 21.53 -8.58
CA VAL A 104 0.44 20.91 -8.57
C VAL A 104 0.96 20.73 -7.15
N LEU A 105 0.82 21.75 -6.29
CA LEU A 105 1.41 21.70 -4.95
C LEU A 105 0.60 20.86 -3.96
N TYR A 106 -0.73 20.92 -4.03
CA TYR A 106 -1.62 20.29 -3.05
C TYR A 106 -2.41 19.11 -3.60
N GLY A 107 -2.48 18.94 -4.93
CA GLY A 107 -3.34 17.93 -5.55
C GLY A 107 -4.82 18.26 -5.48
N ASP A 108 -5.18 19.46 -5.02
CA ASP A 108 -6.58 19.90 -4.90
C ASP A 108 -7.12 20.33 -6.28
N SER A 109 -7.83 19.42 -6.93
CA SER A 109 -8.64 19.76 -8.10
C SER A 109 -9.90 20.50 -7.65
N THR A 110 -9.81 21.83 -7.49
CA THR A 110 -10.96 22.67 -7.13
C THR A 110 -11.90 22.93 -8.30
N SER A 111 -11.51 22.56 -9.52
CA SER A 111 -12.41 22.59 -10.67
C SER A 111 -13.36 21.41 -10.58
N GLY A 112 -14.66 21.64 -10.40
CA GLY A 112 -15.72 20.62 -10.38
C GLY A 112 -15.90 19.81 -11.67
N SER A 113 -14.86 19.70 -12.50
CA SER A 113 -14.70 18.66 -13.51
C SER A 113 -14.55 17.33 -12.77
N SER A 114 -15.60 16.53 -12.79
CA SER A 114 -15.70 15.15 -12.26
C SER A 114 -14.70 14.16 -12.86
N SER A 115 -13.76 14.63 -13.68
CA SER A 115 -12.54 13.93 -14.08
C SER A 115 -11.38 14.39 -13.19
N SER A 116 -11.58 14.31 -11.86
CA SER A 116 -10.59 14.59 -10.82
C SER A 116 -9.46 13.57 -10.93
N SER A 117 -8.53 13.84 -11.81
CA SER A 117 -7.38 12.99 -12.03
C SER A 117 -6.53 13.02 -10.77
N ASN A 118 -6.48 11.88 -10.05
CA ASN A 118 -5.58 11.60 -8.93
C ASN A 118 -4.12 11.54 -9.42
N ASN A 119 -3.68 12.62 -10.06
CA ASN A 119 -2.36 12.73 -10.63
C ASN A 119 -1.40 13.15 -9.52
N ASN A 120 -0.25 12.51 -9.52
CA ASN A 120 0.87 12.92 -8.71
C ASN A 120 1.82 13.73 -9.59
N TYR A 121 2.39 14.79 -9.04
CA TYR A 121 3.27 15.71 -9.74
C TYR A 121 4.71 15.50 -9.32
N VAL A 122 5.61 15.49 -10.30
CA VAL A 122 7.06 15.47 -10.09
C VAL A 122 7.60 16.78 -10.63
N VAL A 123 8.11 17.61 -9.76
CA VAL A 123 8.45 18.98 -10.09
C VAL A 123 9.95 19.19 -9.97
N LEU A 124 10.57 19.65 -11.07
CA LEU A 124 11.94 20.11 -11.08
C LEU A 124 11.97 21.61 -10.76
N CYS A 125 12.67 21.96 -9.68
CA CYS A 125 12.97 23.36 -9.37
C CYS A 125 14.05 23.87 -10.32
N GLN A 126 13.66 24.78 -11.21
CA GLN A 126 14.57 25.46 -12.12
C GLN A 126 14.09 26.90 -12.32
N SER A 127 14.98 27.87 -12.07
CA SER A 127 14.64 29.28 -12.29
C SER A 127 14.30 29.56 -13.75
N GLU A 128 13.37 30.48 -13.99
CA GLU A 128 12.97 30.86 -15.35
C GLU A 128 14.14 31.43 -16.16
N GLU A 129 15.03 32.17 -15.48
CA GLU A 129 16.21 32.81 -16.07
C GLU A 129 17.37 31.83 -16.35
N SER A 130 17.31 30.63 -15.77
CA SER A 130 18.36 29.64 -15.93
C SER A 130 18.39 29.12 -17.37
N THR A 131 19.47 29.45 -18.09
CA THR A 131 19.80 28.87 -19.41
C THR A 131 20.33 27.43 -19.33
N ALA A 132 20.52 26.90 -18.12
CA ALA A 132 20.98 25.53 -17.93
C ALA A 132 20.02 24.52 -18.57
N PRO A 133 20.54 23.47 -19.23
CA PRO A 133 19.69 22.40 -19.74
C PRO A 133 18.97 21.70 -18.59
N ILE A 134 17.76 21.21 -18.85
CA ILE A 134 17.02 20.35 -17.91
C ILE A 134 17.91 19.15 -17.57
N SER A 135 17.95 18.77 -16.29
CA SER A 135 18.72 17.62 -15.83
C SER A 135 18.41 16.36 -16.65
N SER A 136 19.46 15.67 -17.10
CA SER A 136 19.35 14.42 -17.87
C SER A 136 18.54 13.37 -17.10
N VAL A 137 18.76 13.24 -15.79
CA VAL A 137 18.06 12.30 -14.91
C VAL A 137 16.54 12.53 -14.93
N PHE A 138 16.12 13.81 -14.90
CA PHE A 138 14.71 14.18 -14.95
C PHE A 138 14.11 13.93 -16.33
N GLN A 139 14.86 14.22 -17.40
CA GLN A 139 14.43 13.91 -18.78
C GLN A 139 14.33 12.40 -19.03
N ASP A 140 15.26 11.61 -18.52
CA ASP A 140 15.27 10.16 -18.67
C ASP A 140 14.07 9.55 -17.93
N ALA A 141 13.79 10.00 -16.70
CA ALA A 141 12.62 9.58 -15.93
C ALA A 141 11.31 9.93 -16.65
N TYR A 142 11.24 11.13 -17.25
CA TYR A 142 10.09 11.57 -18.06
C TYR A 142 9.91 10.71 -19.33
N LYS A 143 10.99 10.42 -20.06
CA LYS A 143 10.96 9.61 -21.30
C LYS A 143 10.60 8.16 -21.05
N GLU A 144 11.05 7.58 -19.94
CA GLU A 144 10.73 6.21 -19.54
C GLU A 144 9.23 6.01 -19.30
N LYS A 145 8.43 7.09 -19.29
CA LYS A 145 7.00 7.08 -18.97
C LYS A 145 6.77 6.32 -17.67
N SER A 146 7.18 6.96 -16.58
CA SER A 146 6.79 6.51 -15.25
C SER A 146 5.27 6.30 -15.21
N THR A 147 4.86 5.26 -14.49
CA THR A 147 3.50 4.73 -14.33
C THR A 147 2.39 5.77 -14.49
N THR A 148 1.27 5.35 -15.10
CA THR A 148 0.19 6.13 -15.74
C THR A 148 -0.48 7.28 -14.96
N ALA A 149 0.00 7.64 -13.76
CA ALA A 149 -0.54 8.70 -12.91
C ALA A 149 0.50 9.76 -12.48
N THR A 150 1.71 9.77 -13.03
CA THR A 150 2.72 10.79 -12.70
C THR A 150 2.91 11.83 -13.80
N ILE A 151 2.86 13.11 -13.43
CA ILE A 151 3.00 14.24 -14.34
C ILE A 151 4.28 14.99 -14.00
N PHE A 152 5.18 15.09 -14.97
CA PHE A 152 6.42 15.85 -14.84
C PHE A 152 6.17 17.33 -15.19
N ARG A 153 6.69 18.21 -14.35
CA ARG A 153 6.60 19.66 -14.50
C ARG A 153 7.91 20.34 -14.10
N VAL A 154 8.13 21.54 -14.63
CA VAL A 154 9.25 22.39 -14.24
C VAL A 154 8.68 23.69 -13.69
N MET A 155 9.21 24.18 -12.57
CA MET A 155 8.76 25.45 -11.98
C MET A 155 9.91 26.22 -11.34
N ASP A 156 9.75 27.53 -11.23
CA ASP A 156 10.65 28.37 -10.43
C ASP A 156 10.27 28.29 -8.95
N CYS A 157 11.08 27.61 -8.16
CA CYS A 157 10.82 27.43 -6.73
C CYS A 157 11.24 28.64 -5.87
N GLN A 158 12.01 29.58 -6.43
CA GLN A 158 12.44 30.79 -5.70
C GLN A 158 11.40 31.91 -5.77
N ALA A 159 10.54 31.87 -6.77
CA ALA A 159 9.49 32.86 -6.90
C ALA A 159 8.40 32.67 -5.82
N THR A 160 7.85 33.80 -5.39
CA THR A 160 6.89 33.88 -4.29
C THR A 160 5.52 33.39 -4.73
N ILE A 161 4.91 32.52 -3.93
CA ILE A 161 3.54 32.06 -4.14
C ILE A 161 2.60 33.21 -3.78
N PRO A 162 1.69 33.65 -4.67
CA PRO A 162 0.82 34.81 -4.41
C PRO A 162 -0.13 34.62 -3.21
N SER A 163 -0.50 33.37 -2.90
CA SER A 163 -1.40 33.06 -1.78
C SER A 163 -0.76 33.14 -0.40
N THR A 164 0.50 32.72 -0.26
CA THR A 164 1.21 32.70 1.04
C THR A 164 2.22 33.84 1.19
N GLY A 165 2.64 34.45 0.09
CA GLY A 165 3.72 35.45 0.04
C GLY A 165 5.13 34.87 0.26
N LYS A 166 5.24 33.54 0.46
CA LYS A 166 6.52 32.83 0.67
C LYS A 166 6.95 32.11 -0.60
N SER A 167 8.24 31.85 -0.74
CA SER A 167 8.74 30.99 -1.82
C SER A 167 8.37 29.52 -1.58
N VAL A 168 8.30 28.72 -2.65
CA VAL A 168 8.07 27.27 -2.57
C VAL A 168 9.14 26.61 -1.69
N VAL A 169 10.38 27.10 -1.79
CA VAL A 169 11.52 26.66 -0.99
C VAL A 169 11.29 26.85 0.51
N GLU A 170 10.84 28.04 0.91
CA GLU A 170 10.61 28.37 2.32
C GLU A 170 9.37 27.65 2.90
N GLU A 171 8.28 27.59 2.14
CA GLU A 171 7.02 26.99 2.60
C GLU A 171 7.17 25.47 2.83
N PHE A 172 7.87 24.79 1.93
CA PHE A 172 8.04 23.35 2.00
C PHE A 172 9.37 22.89 2.61
N GLN A 173 10.27 23.82 2.96
CA GLN A 173 11.61 23.55 3.48
C GLN A 173 12.45 22.70 2.53
N ILE A 174 12.44 23.05 1.23
CA ILE A 174 13.18 22.33 0.19
C ILE A 174 14.64 22.79 0.20
N ASP A 175 15.58 21.84 0.26
CA ASP A 175 17.00 22.15 0.19
C ASP A 175 17.47 22.36 -1.25
N MET A 176 17.73 23.61 -1.62
CA MET A 176 18.24 24.02 -2.93
C MET A 176 19.74 23.69 -3.14
N LYS A 177 20.44 23.20 -2.10
CA LYS A 177 21.85 22.77 -2.23
C LYS A 177 21.97 21.49 -3.06
N GLN A 178 20.98 20.60 -2.97
CA GLN A 178 20.94 19.35 -3.73
C GLN A 178 20.53 19.61 -5.17
N ARG A 179 21.42 19.33 -6.13
CA ARG A 179 21.17 19.53 -7.57
C ARG A 179 21.18 18.19 -8.31
N PRO A 180 20.17 17.88 -9.15
CA PRO A 180 18.96 18.68 -9.40
C PRO A 180 18.00 18.69 -8.20
N THR A 181 17.34 19.82 -7.93
CA THR A 181 16.34 19.90 -6.86
C THR A 181 14.99 19.44 -7.40
N ILE A 182 14.56 18.24 -7.01
CA ILE A 182 13.29 17.64 -7.43
C ILE A 182 12.46 17.35 -6.20
N PHE A 183 11.18 17.70 -6.23
CA PHE A 183 10.22 17.33 -5.21
C PHE A 183 9.01 16.67 -5.83
N VAL A 184 8.27 15.96 -4.99
CA VAL A 184 7.08 15.21 -5.37
C VAL A 184 5.89 15.71 -4.57
N SER A 185 4.76 15.90 -5.25
CA SER A 185 3.52 16.39 -4.66
C SER A 185 2.32 15.63 -5.26
N GLY A 186 1.18 15.70 -4.59
CA GLY A 186 -0.04 15.03 -5.06
C GLY A 186 -0.95 14.62 -3.91
N PRO A 187 -2.16 14.11 -4.21
CA PRO A 187 -3.18 13.79 -3.22
C PRO A 187 -2.80 12.63 -2.30
N THR A 188 -1.80 11.84 -2.69
CA THR A 188 -1.28 10.72 -1.88
C THR A 188 -0.34 11.18 -0.78
N LEU A 189 0.22 12.39 -0.88
CA LEU A 189 1.19 12.94 0.04
C LEU A 189 0.57 14.11 0.82
N PRO A 190 0.69 14.15 2.15
CA PRO A 190 0.16 15.27 2.95
C PRO A 190 0.93 16.57 2.72
N LYS A 191 2.22 16.47 2.34
CA LYS A 191 3.11 17.61 2.06
C LYS A 191 4.05 17.28 0.90
N PRO A 192 4.38 18.24 0.02
CA PRO A 192 5.47 18.09 -0.93
C PRO A 192 6.74 17.58 -0.26
N THR A 193 7.31 16.50 -0.81
CA THR A 193 8.50 15.83 -0.26
C THR A 193 9.64 15.88 -1.27
N GLN A 194 10.80 16.37 -0.85
CA GLN A 194 11.99 16.41 -1.70
C GLN A 194 12.52 15.00 -1.97
N VAL A 195 12.97 14.75 -3.20
CA VAL A 195 13.61 13.50 -3.58
C VAL A 195 15.05 13.50 -3.06
N PRO A 196 15.46 12.51 -2.25
CA PRO A 196 16.83 12.41 -1.78
C PRO A 196 17.84 12.21 -2.92
N GLU A 197 19.03 12.79 -2.78
CA GLU A 197 20.12 12.69 -3.76
C GLU A 197 20.47 11.26 -4.18
N LYS A 198 20.32 10.28 -3.25
CA LYS A 198 20.52 8.85 -3.52
C LYS A 198 19.70 8.35 -4.73
N HIS A 199 18.51 8.91 -4.96
CA HIS A 199 17.60 8.54 -6.04
C HIS A 199 17.76 9.41 -7.30
N LEU A 200 18.70 10.36 -7.30
CA LEU A 200 18.93 11.30 -8.39
C LEU A 200 20.11 10.94 -9.29
N LYS A 201 20.71 9.75 -9.16
CA LYS A 201 21.84 9.34 -10.03
C LYS A 201 21.40 8.91 -11.44
N THR A 202 20.24 8.27 -11.57
CA THR A 202 19.70 7.78 -12.85
C THR A 202 18.19 7.96 -12.92
N GLY A 203 17.63 8.12 -14.13
CA GLY A 203 16.18 8.25 -14.33
C GLY A 203 15.39 7.03 -13.82
N THR A 204 15.97 5.84 -13.92
CA THR A 204 15.39 4.59 -13.43
C THR A 204 15.27 4.54 -11.91
N MET A 205 16.28 5.05 -11.17
CA MET A 205 16.21 5.13 -9.70
C MET A 205 15.20 6.17 -9.23
N LEU A 206 15.11 7.30 -9.93
CA LEU A 206 14.07 8.30 -9.67
C LEU A 206 12.69 7.67 -9.87
N ASN A 207 12.45 6.95 -10.98
CA ASN A 207 11.19 6.27 -11.22
C ASN A 207 10.88 5.18 -10.19
N LYS A 208 11.88 4.41 -9.73
CA LYS A 208 11.71 3.43 -8.65
C LYS A 208 11.27 4.12 -7.35
N TYR A 209 11.88 5.24 -7.00
CA TYR A 209 11.49 6.05 -5.83
C TYR A 209 10.07 6.60 -5.98
N LEU A 210 9.75 7.15 -7.15
CA LEU A 210 8.42 7.70 -7.45
C LEU A 210 7.34 6.62 -7.34
N ARG A 211 7.57 5.41 -7.87
CA ARG A 211 6.62 4.30 -7.73
C ARG A 211 6.43 3.88 -6.27
N ALA A 212 7.51 3.80 -5.50
CA ALA A 212 7.45 3.45 -4.09
C ALA A 212 6.68 4.47 -3.24
N LYS A 213 6.79 5.77 -3.56
CA LYS A 213 6.17 6.86 -2.79
C LYS A 213 4.77 7.25 -3.27
N LEU A 214 4.52 7.24 -4.57
CA LEU A 214 3.30 7.77 -5.17
C LEU A 214 2.27 6.71 -5.52
N GLU A 215 2.69 5.48 -5.80
CA GLU A 215 1.72 4.40 -5.97
C GLU A 215 1.14 4.05 -4.61
N LYS A 216 -0.20 4.03 -4.53
CA LYS A 216 -0.86 3.51 -3.34
C LYS A 216 -0.47 2.03 -3.25
N HIS A 217 0.10 1.61 -2.13
CA HIS A 217 0.41 0.21 -1.86
C HIS A 217 -0.56 -0.34 -0.81
N ALA A 218 -0.82 -1.64 -0.86
CA ALA A 218 -1.55 -2.29 0.21
C ALA A 218 -0.74 -2.18 1.51
N VAL A 219 -1.33 -1.55 2.52
CA VAL A 219 -0.66 -1.26 3.79
C VAL A 219 -0.31 -2.57 4.48
N LYS A 220 0.98 -2.81 4.75
CA LYS A 220 1.41 -3.99 5.49
C LYS A 220 0.98 -3.86 6.95
N ILE A 221 0.31 -4.90 7.45
CA ILE A 221 -0.18 -4.96 8.82
C ILE A 221 0.56 -6.06 9.56
N GLU A 222 1.25 -5.68 10.63
CA GLU A 222 2.03 -6.59 11.47
C GLU A 222 1.45 -6.72 12.87
N THR A 223 0.90 -5.62 13.40
CA THR A 223 0.35 -5.57 14.76
C THR A 223 -1.17 -5.42 14.78
N THR A 224 -1.78 -5.77 15.92
CA THR A 224 -3.22 -5.52 16.14
C THR A 224 -3.55 -4.02 16.09
N GLN A 225 -2.63 -3.16 16.52
CA GLN A 225 -2.82 -1.71 16.48
C GLN A 225 -2.86 -1.22 15.04
N ASP A 226 -1.96 -1.69 14.18
CA ASP A 226 -1.97 -1.39 12.75
C ASP A 226 -3.28 -1.79 12.10
N LEU A 227 -3.77 -3.00 12.37
CA LEU A 227 -5.04 -3.46 11.81
C LEU A 227 -6.19 -2.52 12.19
N ARG A 228 -6.20 -2.05 13.44
CA ARG A 228 -7.24 -1.14 13.91
C ARG A 228 -7.11 0.25 13.29
N THR A 229 -5.93 0.86 13.38
CA THR A 229 -5.73 2.26 12.97
C THR A 229 -5.68 2.43 11.46
N LYS A 230 -5.04 1.50 10.74
CA LYS A 230 -4.84 1.61 9.29
C LYS A 230 -6.00 1.01 8.49
N CYS A 231 -6.73 0.02 9.04
CA CYS A 231 -7.81 -0.66 8.32
C CYS A 231 -9.19 -0.46 8.98
N LEU A 232 -9.43 -0.94 10.20
CA LEU A 232 -10.78 -0.97 10.79
C LEU A 232 -11.35 0.40 11.17
N SER A 233 -10.49 1.42 11.34
CA SER A 233 -10.89 2.80 11.62
C SER A 233 -11.50 3.51 10.40
N LYS A 234 -11.16 3.01 9.19
CA LYS A 234 -11.60 3.52 7.90
C LYS A 234 -13.02 3.05 7.59
N ASP A 235 -13.73 3.80 6.76
CA ASP A 235 -15.13 3.50 6.44
C ASP A 235 -15.29 2.16 5.70
N VAL A 236 -14.43 1.94 4.71
CA VAL A 236 -14.29 0.68 3.99
C VAL A 236 -12.82 0.31 3.91
N CYS A 237 -12.49 -0.88 4.39
CA CYS A 237 -11.13 -1.43 4.29
C CYS A 237 -11.17 -2.85 3.72
N ALA A 238 -10.37 -3.10 2.72
CA ALA A 238 -10.17 -4.43 2.16
C ALA A 238 -8.86 -5.03 2.68
N LEU A 239 -8.94 -6.22 3.27
CA LEU A 239 -7.83 -6.95 3.86
C LEU A 239 -7.49 -8.18 3.01
N LEU A 240 -6.28 -8.20 2.49
CA LEU A 240 -5.68 -9.35 1.83
C LEU A 240 -4.92 -10.20 2.86
N LEU A 241 -5.35 -11.43 3.04
CA LEU A 241 -4.67 -12.44 3.85
C LEU A 241 -3.77 -13.27 2.92
N LYS A 242 -2.46 -13.02 2.95
CA LYS A 242 -1.49 -13.71 2.10
C LYS A 242 -1.19 -15.10 2.65
N GLY A 243 -1.27 -16.14 1.80
CA GLY A 243 -0.95 -17.52 2.15
C GLY A 243 0.55 -17.81 2.40
N GLY A 244 1.42 -16.84 2.07
CA GLY A 244 2.88 -16.95 2.16
C GLY A 244 3.56 -15.57 2.17
N LYS A 245 4.89 -15.57 2.36
CA LYS A 245 5.72 -14.34 2.42
C LYS A 245 5.53 -13.45 1.20
N LYS A 246 5.62 -14.05 0.00
CA LYS A 246 5.41 -13.41 -1.29
C LYS A 246 4.02 -13.75 -1.81
N ALA A 247 3.22 -12.73 -2.11
CA ALA A 247 1.97 -12.94 -2.85
C ALA A 247 2.28 -13.32 -4.30
N PRO A 248 1.53 -14.27 -4.90
CA PRO A 248 1.61 -14.56 -6.33
C PRO A 248 1.46 -13.30 -7.20
N SER A 249 2.12 -13.26 -8.36
CA SER A 249 2.12 -12.10 -9.27
C SER A 249 0.70 -11.66 -9.66
N HIS A 250 -0.18 -12.61 -9.98
CA HIS A 250 -1.57 -12.33 -10.35
C HIS A 250 -2.36 -11.62 -9.25
N ILE A 251 -2.08 -11.89 -7.96
CA ILE A 251 -2.72 -11.18 -6.84
C ILE A 251 -2.16 -9.77 -6.70
N LYS A 252 -0.85 -9.57 -6.93
CA LYS A 252 -0.26 -8.21 -6.93
C LYS A 252 -0.90 -7.36 -8.01
N ASP A 253 -1.08 -7.90 -9.21
CA ASP A 253 -1.73 -7.19 -10.32
C ASP A 253 -3.19 -6.91 -10.03
N ALA A 254 -3.91 -7.85 -9.41
CA ALA A 254 -5.29 -7.66 -8.98
C ALA A 254 -5.41 -6.53 -7.95
N VAL A 255 -4.55 -6.52 -6.93
CA VAL A 255 -4.52 -5.46 -5.90
C VAL A 255 -4.19 -4.11 -6.52
N SER A 256 -3.20 -4.05 -7.41
CA SER A 256 -2.84 -2.82 -8.15
C SER A 256 -3.97 -2.28 -9.01
N LYS A 257 -4.79 -3.16 -9.60
CA LYS A 257 -6.00 -2.75 -10.33
C LYS A 257 -7.08 -2.22 -9.39
N LEU A 258 -7.31 -2.89 -8.25
CA LEU A 258 -8.29 -2.44 -7.26
C LEU A 258 -7.94 -1.08 -6.65
N LEU A 259 -6.66 -0.82 -6.41
CA LEU A 259 -6.19 0.49 -5.92
C LEU A 259 -6.48 1.63 -6.90
N LYS A 260 -6.47 1.33 -8.21
CA LYS A 260 -6.80 2.30 -9.27
C LYS A 260 -8.30 2.49 -9.41
N GLU A 261 -9.06 1.41 -9.31
CA GLU A 261 -10.52 1.41 -9.49
C GLU A 261 -11.27 1.97 -8.27
N TYR A 262 -10.78 1.68 -7.06
CA TYR A 262 -11.41 2.06 -5.79
C TYR A 262 -10.44 2.88 -4.92
N PRO A 263 -10.13 4.13 -5.28
CA PRO A 263 -9.14 4.94 -4.57
C PRO A 263 -9.54 5.28 -3.12
N ASP A 264 -10.84 5.24 -2.81
CA ASP A 264 -11.40 5.53 -1.48
C ASP A 264 -11.32 4.33 -0.53
N VAL A 265 -11.09 3.13 -1.06
CA VAL A 265 -11.02 1.91 -0.26
C VAL A 265 -9.59 1.70 0.21
N THR A 266 -9.40 1.62 1.52
CA THR A 266 -8.07 1.33 2.07
C THR A 266 -7.77 -0.15 1.91
N LEU A 267 -6.71 -0.48 1.19
CA LEU A 267 -6.24 -1.86 1.04
C LEU A 267 -5.12 -2.14 2.04
N ALA A 268 -5.26 -3.23 2.77
CA ALA A 268 -4.33 -3.71 3.77
C ALA A 268 -3.91 -5.15 3.45
N SER A 269 -2.72 -5.55 3.86
CA SER A 269 -2.23 -6.93 3.70
C SER A 269 -1.64 -7.48 4.98
N VAL A 270 -1.98 -8.73 5.30
CA VAL A 270 -1.44 -9.49 6.44
C VAL A 270 -0.79 -10.75 5.88
N ASP A 271 0.41 -11.07 6.36
CA ASP A 271 1.06 -12.34 6.06
C ASP A 271 0.52 -13.43 6.99
N THR A 272 -0.43 -14.22 6.49
CA THR A 272 -1.03 -15.28 7.31
C THR A 272 -0.14 -16.50 7.49
N SER A 273 1.01 -16.59 6.81
CA SER A 273 1.98 -17.66 7.09
C SER A 273 2.67 -17.46 8.45
N VAL A 274 2.85 -16.22 8.88
CA VAL A 274 3.49 -15.85 10.15
C VAL A 274 2.47 -15.37 11.19
N LEU A 275 1.42 -14.68 10.74
CA LEU A 275 0.45 -14.03 11.61
C LEU A 275 -0.92 -14.73 11.55
N TYR A 276 -1.58 -14.77 12.69
CA TYR A 276 -2.89 -15.37 12.87
C TYR A 276 -3.91 -14.30 13.26
N VAL A 277 -5.01 -14.19 12.51
CA VAL A 277 -6.04 -13.17 12.74
C VAL A 277 -7.21 -13.78 13.52
N LEU A 278 -7.12 -13.70 14.85
CA LEU A 278 -8.17 -14.18 15.75
C LEU A 278 -9.52 -13.55 15.44
N HIS A 279 -10.59 -14.31 15.70
CA HIS A 279 -11.99 -13.95 15.47
C HIS A 279 -12.41 -13.76 14.01
N LEU A 280 -11.45 -13.69 13.08
CA LEU A 280 -11.73 -13.62 11.66
C LEU A 280 -11.81 -15.02 11.05
N GLU A 281 -10.90 -15.91 11.45
CA GLU A 281 -10.78 -17.27 10.93
C GLU A 281 -12.09 -18.07 11.02
N GLU A 282 -12.90 -17.88 12.07
CA GLU A 282 -14.16 -18.61 12.28
C GLU A 282 -15.19 -18.44 11.16
N TYR A 283 -15.06 -17.36 10.37
CA TYR A 283 -15.96 -17.00 9.30
C TYR A 283 -15.34 -17.25 7.91
N LEU A 284 -14.06 -17.63 7.85
CA LEU A 284 -13.33 -17.86 6.61
C LEU A 284 -13.10 -19.36 6.37
N PRO A 285 -12.94 -19.77 5.10
CA PRO A 285 -12.43 -21.10 4.77
C PRO A 285 -11.13 -21.40 5.52
N GLU A 286 -10.89 -22.67 5.83
CA GLU A 286 -9.67 -23.09 6.52
C GLU A 286 -8.43 -22.59 5.78
N PHE A 287 -7.44 -22.12 6.52
CA PHE A 287 -6.21 -21.65 5.92
C PHE A 287 -5.53 -22.78 5.14
N GLN A 288 -5.16 -22.49 3.90
CA GLN A 288 -4.28 -23.30 3.09
C GLN A 288 -3.03 -22.49 2.79
N LYS A 289 -1.86 -23.12 2.91
CA LYS A 289 -0.60 -22.50 2.51
C LYS A 289 -0.70 -22.13 1.03
N ASP A 290 -0.14 -20.97 0.68
CA ASP A 290 -0.13 -20.41 -0.69
C ASP A 290 -1.48 -19.97 -1.26
N THR A 291 -2.60 -20.25 -0.58
CA THR A 291 -3.92 -19.72 -0.97
C THR A 291 -4.18 -18.37 -0.27
N ALA A 292 -4.34 -17.30 -1.06
CA ALA A 292 -4.72 -16.01 -0.52
C ALA A 292 -6.24 -15.92 -0.28
N ARG A 293 -6.63 -15.21 0.78
CA ARG A 293 -8.03 -14.93 1.12
C ARG A 293 -8.24 -13.43 1.14
N PHE A 294 -9.44 -12.97 0.80
CA PHE A 294 -9.75 -11.55 0.71
C PHE A 294 -11.04 -11.24 1.47
N VAL A 295 -10.98 -10.23 2.34
CA VAL A 295 -12.10 -9.82 3.20
C VAL A 295 -12.27 -8.33 3.09
N VAL A 296 -13.51 -7.87 2.97
CA VAL A 296 -13.84 -6.44 2.99
C VAL A 296 -14.58 -6.12 4.28
N PHE A 297 -14.02 -5.20 5.05
CA PHE A 297 -14.61 -4.62 6.25
C PHE A 297 -15.33 -3.33 5.90
N ARG A 298 -16.47 -3.13 6.56
CA ARG A 298 -17.17 -1.84 6.59
C ARG A 298 -17.44 -1.44 8.03
N LYS A 299 -17.07 -0.21 8.35
CA LYS A 299 -17.39 0.41 9.63
C LYS A 299 -18.88 0.73 9.66
N VAL A 300 -19.59 0.20 10.65
CA VAL A 300 -21.04 0.46 10.82
C VAL A 300 -21.25 1.62 11.78
N SER A 301 -20.53 1.63 12.90
CA SER A 301 -20.61 2.68 13.91
C SER A 301 -19.43 2.63 14.88
N GLY A 302 -19.30 3.68 15.70
CA GLY A 302 -18.29 3.79 16.75
C GLY A 302 -16.98 4.41 16.28
N SER A 303 -16.14 4.76 17.27
CA SER A 303 -14.81 5.32 17.07
C SER A 303 -13.78 4.46 17.79
N MET A 304 -12.51 4.55 17.38
CA MET A 304 -11.42 3.88 18.11
C MET A 304 -11.11 4.56 19.45
N GLN A 305 -11.36 5.86 19.55
CA GLN A 305 -11.13 6.59 20.78
C GLN A 305 -12.28 6.27 21.72
N THR A 306 -11.94 5.62 22.84
CA THR A 306 -12.78 5.57 24.04
C THR A 306 -12.77 6.97 24.67
N THR A 307 -13.22 7.98 23.93
CA THR A 307 -13.51 9.27 24.54
C THR A 307 -14.67 9.05 25.50
N SER A 308 -14.53 9.62 26.69
CA SER A 308 -15.51 9.62 27.79
C SER A 308 -16.91 10.09 27.38
N ASP A 309 -17.04 10.67 26.19
CA ASP A 309 -18.25 11.35 25.70
C ASP A 309 -19.24 10.39 25.02
N GLY A 310 -19.27 9.13 25.44
CA GLY A 310 -20.28 8.17 25.00
C GLY A 310 -20.06 7.58 23.59
N GLY A 311 -18.83 7.64 23.06
CA GLY A 311 -18.48 6.98 21.80
C GLY A 311 -18.61 5.45 21.92
N GLY A 312 -19.66 4.88 21.30
CA GLY A 312 -19.88 3.44 21.30
C GLY A 312 -18.70 2.63 20.73
N ARG A 313 -18.51 1.41 21.23
CA ARG A 313 -17.49 0.45 20.75
C ARG A 313 -17.55 0.32 19.23
N LEU A 314 -16.39 0.33 18.56
CA LEU A 314 -16.29 0.13 17.11
C LEU A 314 -17.00 -1.15 16.68
N ILE A 315 -18.02 -1.00 15.83
CA ILE A 315 -18.77 -2.10 15.22
C ILE A 315 -18.38 -2.18 13.75
N THR A 316 -17.80 -3.32 13.38
CA THR A 316 -17.42 -3.63 12.01
C THR A 316 -18.20 -4.82 11.51
N SER A 317 -18.72 -4.71 10.29
CA SER A 317 -19.25 -5.85 9.56
C SER A 317 -18.30 -6.22 8.43
N MET A 318 -18.38 -7.46 7.98
CA MET A 318 -17.49 -7.96 6.95
C MET A 318 -18.20 -8.83 5.91
N THR A 319 -17.58 -8.92 4.74
CA THR A 319 -17.88 -9.92 3.72
C THR A 319 -16.57 -10.52 3.24
N ALA A 320 -16.56 -11.81 2.94
CA ALA A 320 -15.41 -12.51 2.39
C ALA A 320 -15.64 -12.77 0.89
N ALA A 321 -14.62 -12.58 0.08
CA ALA A 321 -14.65 -13.06 -1.29
C ALA A 321 -14.39 -14.56 -1.33
N ASP A 322 -15.06 -15.28 -2.24
CA ASP A 322 -14.92 -16.73 -2.38
C ASP A 322 -13.48 -17.15 -2.69
N HIS A 323 -12.77 -16.36 -3.49
CA HIS A 323 -11.37 -16.55 -3.83
C HIS A 323 -10.66 -15.22 -4.13
N ALA A 324 -9.35 -15.17 -3.91
CA ALA A 324 -8.52 -13.97 -4.11
C ALA A 324 -8.11 -13.79 -5.58
N SER A 325 -9.07 -13.50 -6.46
CA SER A 325 -8.81 -13.05 -7.83
C SER A 325 -9.49 -11.69 -8.09
N TYR A 326 -9.03 -10.96 -9.11
CA TYR A 326 -9.47 -9.57 -9.35
C TYR A 326 -11.00 -9.43 -9.45
N GLY A 327 -11.68 -10.31 -10.18
CA GLY A 327 -13.14 -10.24 -10.38
C GLY A 327 -13.94 -10.33 -9.07
N PRO A 328 -13.84 -11.43 -8.30
CA PRO A 328 -14.48 -11.57 -6.99
C PRO A 328 -14.07 -10.50 -6.00
N MET A 329 -12.79 -10.09 -5.98
CA MET A 329 -12.34 -9.02 -5.09
C MET A 329 -12.99 -7.68 -5.45
N SER A 330 -13.03 -7.32 -6.74
CA SER A 330 -13.68 -6.09 -7.23
C SER A 330 -15.18 -6.13 -6.94
N ASN A 331 -15.85 -7.26 -7.23
CA ASN A 331 -17.27 -7.45 -6.94
C ASN A 331 -17.58 -7.32 -5.45
N ALA A 332 -16.76 -7.91 -4.57
CA ALA A 332 -16.94 -7.79 -3.12
C ALA A 332 -16.81 -6.34 -2.67
N VAL A 333 -15.80 -5.61 -3.16
CA VAL A 333 -15.63 -4.18 -2.86
C VAL A 333 -16.81 -3.36 -3.39
N ALA A 334 -17.22 -3.57 -4.63
CA ALA A 334 -18.35 -2.88 -5.26
C ALA A 334 -19.66 -3.11 -4.48
N GLN A 335 -19.96 -4.35 -4.09
CA GLN A 335 -21.17 -4.68 -3.32
C GLN A 335 -21.17 -4.02 -1.93
N VAL A 336 -20.01 -3.90 -1.29
CA VAL A 336 -19.88 -3.20 0.00
C VAL A 336 -20.11 -1.69 -0.16
N LEU A 337 -19.52 -1.08 -1.20
CA LEU A 337 -19.70 0.33 -1.53
C LEU A 337 -21.16 0.66 -1.88
N GLN A 338 -21.80 -0.19 -2.67
CA GLN A 338 -23.22 -0.08 -3.03
C GLN A 338 -24.17 -0.49 -1.90
N LYS A 339 -23.65 -1.01 -0.78
CA LYS A 339 -24.42 -1.49 0.37
C LYS A 339 -25.38 -2.64 0.03
N THR A 340 -25.10 -3.40 -1.04
CA THR A 340 -25.88 -4.55 -1.49
C THR A 340 -25.39 -5.87 -0.90
N ALA A 341 -24.15 -5.91 -0.40
CA ALA A 341 -23.57 -7.10 0.23
C ALA A 341 -24.30 -7.52 1.52
N THR A 342 -24.50 -8.82 1.70
CA THR A 342 -24.94 -9.43 2.96
C THR A 342 -23.77 -9.47 3.96
N MET A 343 -23.63 -8.39 4.72
CA MET A 343 -22.51 -8.24 5.66
C MET A 343 -22.77 -8.98 6.98
N GLN A 344 -21.80 -9.78 7.42
CA GLN A 344 -21.84 -10.44 8.73
C GLN A 344 -21.25 -9.52 9.80
N LYS A 345 -22.00 -9.28 10.88
CA LYS A 345 -21.53 -8.48 12.02
C LYS A 345 -20.53 -9.29 12.84
N LEU A 346 -19.35 -8.73 13.08
CA LEU A 346 -18.36 -9.34 13.95
C LEU A 346 -18.74 -9.14 15.42
N SER A 347 -18.73 -10.22 16.20
CA SER A 347 -18.99 -10.17 17.65
C SER A 347 -17.83 -9.54 18.43
N SER A 348 -16.61 -9.70 17.93
CA SER A 348 -15.39 -9.13 18.48
C SER A 348 -14.48 -8.64 17.36
N LEU A 349 -13.76 -7.55 17.61
CA LEU A 349 -12.79 -7.02 16.67
C LEU A 349 -11.65 -8.02 16.45
N PRO A 350 -11.15 -8.16 15.21
CA PRO A 350 -10.07 -9.09 14.92
C PRO A 350 -8.79 -8.64 15.64
N GLN A 351 -8.00 -9.64 16.06
CA GLN A 351 -6.72 -9.43 16.74
C GLN A 351 -5.63 -10.23 16.03
N ILE A 352 -4.46 -9.63 15.87
CA ILE A 352 -3.30 -10.25 15.27
C ILE A 352 -2.44 -10.84 16.37
N LYS A 353 -2.12 -12.13 16.25
CA LYS A 353 -1.14 -12.85 17.07
C LYS A 353 -0.17 -13.59 16.17
N THR A 354 1.00 -13.94 16.68
CA THR A 354 1.91 -14.85 15.97
C THR A 354 1.24 -16.22 15.82
N ARG A 355 1.35 -16.77 14.62
CA ARG A 355 0.80 -18.08 14.30
C ARG A 355 1.60 -19.17 15.01
N THR A 356 0.93 -19.99 15.79
CA THR A 356 1.53 -21.13 16.48
C THR A 356 0.66 -22.36 16.24
N LYS A 357 1.29 -23.53 16.13
CA LYS A 357 0.59 -24.82 15.96
C LYS A 357 -0.52 -25.02 17.01
N LYS A 358 -0.27 -24.59 18.24
CA LYS A 358 -1.25 -24.61 19.34
C LYS A 358 -2.50 -23.76 19.05
N LEU A 359 -2.34 -22.57 18.47
CA LEU A 359 -3.48 -21.72 18.11
C LEU A 359 -4.28 -22.34 16.95
N GLU A 360 -3.61 -22.90 15.95
CA GLU A 360 -4.27 -23.60 14.84
C GLU A 360 -5.07 -24.81 15.31
N GLU A 361 -4.47 -25.68 16.11
CA GLU A 361 -5.14 -26.86 16.68
C GLU A 361 -6.32 -26.46 17.56
N SER A 362 -6.17 -25.41 18.38
CA SER A 362 -7.24 -24.91 19.22
C SER A 362 -8.43 -24.39 18.40
N GLU A 363 -8.16 -23.80 17.24
CA GLU A 363 -9.21 -23.27 16.38
C GLU A 363 -9.86 -24.38 15.54
N ARG A 364 -9.09 -25.33 15.03
CA ARG A 364 -9.62 -26.54 14.38
C ARG A 364 -10.52 -27.32 15.33
N ALA A 365 -10.09 -27.51 16.58
CA ALA A 365 -10.92 -28.13 17.63
C ALA A 365 -12.19 -27.33 17.91
N LYS A 366 -12.12 -25.99 17.91
CA LYS A 366 -13.29 -25.12 18.07
C LYS A 366 -14.26 -25.24 16.90
N ARG A 367 -13.78 -25.31 15.65
CA ARG A 367 -14.60 -25.55 14.45
C ARG A 367 -15.29 -26.91 14.53
N GLN A 368 -14.56 -27.96 14.88
CA GLN A 368 -15.11 -29.31 15.04
C GLN A 368 -16.22 -29.35 16.09
N ARG A 369 -16.00 -28.76 17.28
CA ARG A 369 -17.03 -28.66 18.32
C ARG A 369 -18.28 -27.91 17.84
N LYS A 370 -18.12 -26.82 17.10
CA LYS A 370 -19.25 -26.07 16.53
C LYS A 370 -19.99 -26.86 15.45
N ALA A 371 -19.26 -27.57 14.59
CA ALA A 371 -19.86 -28.43 13.56
C ALA A 371 -20.64 -29.58 14.20
N GLU A 372 -20.10 -30.22 15.23
CA GLU A 372 -20.79 -31.27 15.98
C GLU A 372 -22.03 -30.73 16.71
N GLN A 373 -21.94 -29.56 17.34
CA GLN A 373 -23.11 -28.91 17.95
C GLN A 373 -24.20 -28.60 16.93
N LYS A 374 -23.85 -28.07 15.76
CA LYS A 374 -24.81 -27.83 14.67
C LYS A 374 -25.44 -29.13 14.16
N LYS A 375 -24.65 -30.20 14.04
CA LYS A 375 -25.15 -31.53 13.65
C LYS A 375 -26.13 -32.08 14.68
N ARG A 376 -25.79 -32.03 15.97
CA ARG A 376 -26.69 -32.44 17.08
C ARG A 376 -27.98 -31.60 17.11
N GLN A 377 -27.88 -30.30 16.85
CA GLN A 377 -29.05 -29.42 16.77
C GLN A 377 -29.95 -29.80 15.58
N ALA A 378 -29.36 -30.05 14.40
CA ALA A 378 -30.11 -30.49 13.23
C ALA A 378 -30.81 -31.84 13.47
N GLU A 379 -30.12 -32.81 14.08
CA GLU A 379 -30.68 -34.12 14.46
C GLU A 379 -31.78 -34.01 15.54
N SER A 380 -31.62 -33.09 16.50
CA SER A 380 -32.66 -32.84 17.50
C SER A 380 -33.90 -32.18 16.87
N SER A 381 -33.73 -31.31 15.88
CA SER A 381 -34.84 -30.67 15.18
C SER A 381 -35.58 -31.62 14.23
N SER A 382 -34.88 -32.57 13.61
CA SER A 382 -35.50 -33.55 12.70
C SER A 382 -36.21 -34.70 13.43
N SER A 383 -35.78 -35.04 14.65
CA SER A 383 -36.45 -36.06 15.48
C SER A 383 -37.67 -35.54 16.23
N SER A 384 -37.80 -34.22 16.45
CA SER A 384 -38.98 -33.61 17.06
C SER A 384 -40.20 -33.48 16.12
N SER A 385 -40.05 -33.71 14.81
CA SER A 385 -41.14 -33.55 13.84
C SER A 385 -41.93 -34.84 13.53
N SER A 386 -41.64 -35.97 14.17
CA SER A 386 -42.29 -37.26 13.88
C SER A 386 -43.23 -37.79 14.98
N SER A 387 -43.51 -37.02 16.04
CA SER A 387 -44.37 -37.46 17.16
C SER A 387 -45.60 -36.58 17.45
N SER A 388 -46.06 -35.78 16.49
CA SER A 388 -47.33 -35.04 16.60
C SER A 388 -48.38 -35.57 15.63
N SER A 389 -48.91 -36.76 15.92
CA SER A 389 -50.28 -37.11 15.55
C SER A 389 -50.90 -37.97 16.64
N SER A 390 -52.08 -37.55 17.10
CA SER A 390 -52.99 -38.16 18.08
C SER A 390 -52.73 -37.92 19.58
N GLY A 391 -53.35 -36.86 20.09
CA GLY A 391 -54.28 -36.99 21.23
C GLY A 391 -53.73 -36.69 22.62
N GLY A 392 -54.01 -35.50 23.16
CA GLY A 392 -53.83 -35.23 24.59
C GLY A 392 -53.91 -33.76 24.95
N ALA A 393 -55.10 -33.18 24.83
CA ALA A 393 -55.40 -31.88 25.42
C ALA A 393 -55.51 -32.00 26.95
N GLY A 394 -54.82 -31.12 27.68
CA GLY A 394 -54.84 -31.00 29.14
C GLY A 394 -53.45 -30.59 29.61
N GLY A 395 -53.18 -29.32 29.90
CA GLY A 395 -53.73 -28.62 31.06
C GLY A 395 -52.81 -28.88 32.24
N GLY A 396 -52.04 -27.88 32.69
CA GLY A 396 -51.16 -28.07 33.86
C GLY A 396 -50.02 -27.09 33.99
N SER A 397 -50.34 -25.81 34.19
CA SER A 397 -49.44 -24.91 34.92
C SER A 397 -49.70 -25.13 36.41
N GLY A 398 -49.07 -26.14 36.99
CA GLY A 398 -49.18 -26.47 38.41
C GLY A 398 -48.04 -27.40 38.83
N ASP A 399 -47.29 -26.98 39.84
CA ASP A 399 -46.40 -27.81 40.68
C ASP A 399 -45.23 -28.53 39.98
N GLY A 400 -44.20 -27.75 39.62
CA GLY A 400 -42.95 -28.22 39.01
C GLY A 400 -41.77 -28.44 39.97
N ASP A 401 -42.00 -28.56 41.28
CA ASP A 401 -40.91 -28.84 42.24
C ASP A 401 -40.48 -30.32 42.20
N ASP A 402 -41.40 -31.26 41.99
CA ASP A 402 -41.06 -32.69 41.87
C ASP A 402 -40.22 -33.00 40.63
N MET A 403 -40.44 -32.29 39.51
CA MET A 403 -39.65 -32.49 38.29
C MET A 403 -38.21 -31.94 38.40
N LYS A 404 -37.99 -31.01 39.32
CA LYS A 404 -36.66 -30.47 39.66
C LYS A 404 -35.93 -31.43 40.59
N GLU A 405 -36.65 -32.03 41.55
CA GLU A 405 -36.14 -33.08 42.45
C GLU A 405 -35.75 -34.34 41.66
N GLU A 406 -36.55 -34.75 40.67
CA GLU A 406 -36.24 -35.88 39.80
C GLU A 406 -35.00 -35.63 38.93
N ARG A 407 -34.87 -34.43 38.35
CA ARG A 407 -33.64 -34.02 37.64
C ARG A 407 -32.42 -33.97 38.57
N ARG A 408 -32.59 -33.63 39.84
CA ARG A 408 -31.51 -33.64 40.84
C ARG A 408 -31.11 -35.07 41.18
N ARG A 409 -32.07 -35.96 41.44
CA ARG A 409 -31.86 -37.37 41.75
C ARG A 409 -31.21 -38.12 40.58
N GLU A 410 -31.60 -37.82 39.34
CA GLU A 410 -30.97 -38.40 38.15
C GLU A 410 -29.52 -37.92 37.96
N ARG A 411 -29.22 -36.64 38.22
CA ARG A 411 -27.83 -36.14 38.22
C ARG A 411 -27.00 -36.81 39.30
N GLU A 412 -27.57 -37.05 40.47
CA GLU A 412 -26.90 -37.70 41.59
C GLU A 412 -26.65 -39.19 41.33
N ARG A 413 -27.62 -39.89 40.72
CA ARG A 413 -27.47 -41.27 40.24
C ARG A 413 -26.32 -41.39 39.25
N ARG A 414 -26.25 -40.51 38.25
CA ARG A 414 -25.14 -40.50 37.27
C ARG A 414 -23.79 -40.19 37.91
N ARG A 415 -23.73 -39.32 38.92
CA ARG A 415 -22.49 -39.08 39.69
C ARG A 415 -22.08 -40.33 40.48
N ALA A 416 -23.04 -41.02 41.11
CA ALA A 416 -22.77 -42.25 41.84
C ALA A 416 -22.29 -43.37 40.90
N GLU A 417 -22.92 -43.56 39.75
CA GLU A 417 -22.51 -44.51 38.71
C GLU A 417 -21.12 -44.18 38.15
N HIS A 418 -20.84 -42.90 37.86
CA HIS A 418 -19.51 -42.45 37.43
C HIS A 418 -18.46 -42.70 38.52
N ASN A 419 -18.77 -42.39 39.77
CA ASN A 419 -17.84 -42.63 40.88
C ASN A 419 -17.59 -44.13 41.10
N ALA A 420 -18.61 -44.97 40.95
CA ALA A 420 -18.49 -46.43 41.00
C ALA A 420 -17.66 -46.98 39.84
N ALA A 421 -17.88 -46.49 38.61
CA ALA A 421 -17.14 -46.89 37.42
C ALA A 421 -15.66 -46.47 37.47
N HIS A 422 -15.36 -45.31 38.03
CA HIS A 422 -14.00 -44.78 38.13
C HIS A 422 -13.28 -45.13 39.45
N ASN A 423 -13.87 -46.02 40.27
CA ASN A 423 -13.32 -46.47 41.54
C ASN A 423 -12.90 -45.30 42.46
N VAL A 424 -13.69 -44.23 42.45
CA VAL A 424 -13.42 -43.02 43.25
C VAL A 424 -13.85 -43.31 44.68
N LYS A 425 -12.93 -43.81 45.50
CA LYS A 425 -13.17 -43.96 46.94
C LYS A 425 -13.51 -42.59 47.54
N PRO A 426 -14.58 -42.48 48.35
CA PRO A 426 -14.87 -41.24 49.08
C PRO A 426 -13.65 -40.93 49.95
N LYS A 427 -13.06 -39.76 49.74
CA LYS A 427 -11.86 -39.34 50.47
C LYS A 427 -12.17 -39.27 51.95
N THR A 428 -11.27 -39.78 52.77
CA THR A 428 -11.42 -39.65 54.22
C THR A 428 -11.34 -38.17 54.61
N PRO A 429 -11.97 -37.76 55.72
CA PRO A 429 -11.86 -36.38 56.22
C PRO A 429 -10.39 -35.92 56.38
N GLU A 430 -9.48 -36.85 56.69
CA GLU A 430 -8.04 -36.59 56.80
C GLU A 430 -7.39 -36.32 55.43
N GLU A 431 -7.72 -37.09 54.39
CA GLU A 431 -7.24 -36.84 53.02
C GLU A 431 -7.76 -35.51 52.44
N ILE A 432 -8.97 -35.11 52.84
CA ILE A 432 -9.55 -33.81 52.42
C ILE A 432 -8.77 -32.67 53.09
N ALA A 433 -8.47 -32.77 54.39
CA ALA A 433 -7.67 -31.79 55.10
C ALA A 433 -6.24 -31.69 54.54
N GLU A 434 -5.63 -32.83 54.17
CA GLU A 434 -4.30 -32.86 53.57
C GLU A 434 -4.28 -32.27 52.15
N MET A 435 -5.29 -32.57 51.33
CA MET A 435 -5.42 -31.93 50.01
C MET A 435 -5.65 -30.42 50.11
N GLU A 436 -6.42 -29.95 51.10
CA GLU A 436 -6.62 -28.52 51.30
C GLU A 436 -5.32 -27.83 51.73
N ARG A 437 -4.52 -28.47 52.61
CA ARG A 437 -3.17 -27.99 52.96
C ARG A 437 -2.28 -27.87 51.71
N LYS A 438 -2.25 -28.91 50.88
CA LYS A 438 -1.45 -28.93 49.64
C LYS A 438 -1.94 -27.92 48.59
N ARG A 439 -3.24 -27.61 48.58
CA ARG A 439 -3.82 -26.56 47.72
C ARG A 439 -3.41 -25.16 48.19
N ARG A 440 -3.38 -24.92 49.51
CA ARG A 440 -2.90 -23.64 50.06
C ARG A 440 -1.42 -23.43 49.78
N GLU A 441 -0.61 -24.46 49.98
CA GLU A 441 0.84 -24.42 49.68
C GLU A 441 1.12 -24.12 48.20
N ARG A 442 0.34 -24.70 47.26
CA ARG A 442 0.47 -24.39 45.83
C ARG A 442 0.06 -22.96 45.50
N MET A 443 -1.00 -22.45 46.14
CA MET A 443 -1.41 -21.05 45.99
C MET A 443 -0.36 -20.09 46.56
N GLU A 444 0.27 -20.43 47.69
CA GLU A 444 1.36 -19.62 48.26
C GLU A 444 2.61 -19.64 47.38
N GLN A 445 2.96 -20.78 46.76
CA GLN A 445 4.06 -20.86 45.79
C GLN A 445 3.77 -20.08 44.51
N GLU A 446 2.54 -20.16 43.98
CA GLU A 446 2.12 -19.34 42.84
C GLU A 446 2.12 -17.85 43.23
N ALA A 447 1.58 -17.49 44.39
CA ALA A 447 1.59 -16.11 44.88
C ALA A 447 3.01 -15.59 45.11
N ALA A 448 3.93 -16.39 45.67
CA ALA A 448 5.33 -16.01 45.82
C ALA A 448 6.04 -15.84 44.47
N LYS A 449 5.69 -16.64 43.47
CA LYS A 449 6.21 -16.52 42.10
C LYS A 449 5.69 -15.27 41.39
N TRP A 450 4.46 -14.83 41.71
CA TRP A 450 3.82 -13.66 41.10
C TRP A 450 3.95 -12.38 41.92
N ASN A 451 4.36 -12.45 43.19
CA ASN A 451 4.82 -11.31 43.98
C ASN A 451 6.20 -10.91 43.49
N VAL A 452 6.21 -10.18 42.37
CA VAL A 452 7.25 -9.21 42.05
C VAL A 452 7.49 -8.39 43.32
N ALA A 453 8.75 -8.36 43.78
CA ALA A 453 9.13 -7.52 44.90
C ALA A 453 8.58 -6.11 44.68
N PRO A 454 8.00 -5.46 45.71
CA PRO A 454 7.50 -4.11 45.55
C PRO A 454 8.62 -3.22 44.98
N ASP A 455 8.38 -2.59 43.83
CA ASP A 455 9.29 -1.67 43.13
C ASP A 455 9.65 -0.41 43.95
N ASP A 456 9.17 -0.31 45.20
CA ASP A 456 9.48 0.76 46.16
C ASP A 456 10.54 0.35 47.21
N ALA A 457 11.29 -0.73 47.00
CA ALA A 457 12.50 -0.95 47.77
C ALA A 457 13.52 0.15 47.40
N PRO A 458 13.94 1.01 48.33
CA PRO A 458 14.91 2.07 48.04
C PRO A 458 16.18 1.43 47.43
N PRO A 459 16.74 2.02 46.37
CA PRO A 459 17.92 1.47 45.71
C PRO A 459 19.02 1.28 46.76
N PRO A 460 19.72 0.14 46.76
CA PRO A 460 20.84 -0.07 47.66
C PRO A 460 21.88 1.03 47.43
N GLU A 461 22.05 1.88 48.43
CA GLU A 461 23.11 2.88 48.46
C GLU A 461 24.45 2.15 48.52
N GLY A 462 25.22 2.22 47.43
CA GLY A 462 26.63 1.84 47.39
C GLY A 462 26.96 0.88 46.24
N ASP A 463 27.45 1.41 45.13
CA ASP A 463 28.90 1.44 44.91
C ASP A 463 29.22 2.40 43.74
N ALA A 464 30.29 3.15 43.92
CA ALA A 464 30.77 4.16 43.00
C ALA A 464 31.65 3.51 41.93
N GLY A 465 31.57 4.02 40.70
CA GLY A 465 32.65 3.89 39.72
C GLY A 465 32.48 2.79 38.67
N GLY A 466 31.51 2.98 37.77
CA GLY A 466 31.44 2.25 36.51
C GLY A 466 31.11 3.23 35.38
N SER A 467 32.13 3.89 34.86
CA SER A 467 32.08 4.68 33.62
C SER A 467 31.74 3.76 32.45
N TYR A 468 30.46 3.54 32.19
CA TYR A 468 29.98 2.96 30.94
C TYR A 468 29.85 4.09 29.92
N THR A 469 30.89 4.21 29.09
CA THR A 469 30.80 4.84 27.77
C THR A 469 29.74 4.11 26.97
N PHE A 470 28.65 4.81 26.70
CA PHE A 470 27.64 4.42 25.73
C PHE A 470 28.27 4.63 24.35
N ASP A 471 28.93 3.60 23.84
CA ASP A 471 29.31 3.52 22.43
C ASP A 471 28.01 3.48 21.62
N GLU A 472 27.74 4.58 20.92
CA GLU A 472 26.77 4.68 19.82
C GLU A 472 27.31 3.85 18.64
N ASP A 473 27.27 2.53 18.76
CA ASP A 473 27.45 1.64 17.62
C ASP A 473 26.14 1.62 16.82
N ASP A 474 26.11 2.50 15.82
CA ASP A 474 25.88 2.15 14.42
C ASP A 474 25.02 0.88 14.22
N TYR A 475 23.69 1.05 14.32
CA TYR A 475 22.77 0.15 13.63
C TYR A 475 22.83 0.44 12.14
N ASP A 476 23.92 -0.04 11.54
CA ASP A 476 24.10 -0.19 10.10
C ASP A 476 22.98 -1.13 9.62
N ASP A 477 21.99 -0.49 9.00
CA ASP A 477 20.83 -1.08 8.34
C ASP A 477 21.38 -1.97 7.20
N GLU A 478 21.65 -3.24 7.50
CA GLU A 478 22.20 -4.23 6.56
C GLU A 478 21.43 -4.17 5.24
N GLU A 479 22.10 -3.57 4.26
CA GLU A 479 21.74 -3.56 2.85
C GLU A 479 21.44 -5.00 2.42
N GLU A 480 20.18 -5.25 2.05
CA GLU A 480 19.82 -6.33 1.14
C GLU A 480 20.61 -6.13 -0.17
N ASN A 481 21.80 -6.71 -0.21
CA ASN A 481 22.61 -6.90 -1.41
C ASN A 481 21.85 -7.86 -2.33
N TYR A 482 21.00 -7.29 -3.19
CA TYR A 482 20.28 -7.99 -4.24
C TYR A 482 21.29 -8.40 -5.32
N VAL A 483 21.98 -9.52 -5.09
CA VAL A 483 22.73 -10.21 -6.15
C VAL A 483 21.70 -10.66 -7.18
N VAL A 484 21.70 -9.99 -8.33
CA VAL A 484 21.06 -10.47 -9.55
C VAL A 484 21.87 -11.70 -9.97
N VAL A 485 21.44 -12.87 -9.53
CA VAL A 485 21.90 -14.13 -10.13
C VAL A 485 21.18 -14.23 -11.47
N GLU A 486 21.93 -13.97 -12.55
CA GLU A 486 21.53 -14.41 -13.88
C GLU A 486 21.62 -15.94 -13.91
N ASP A 487 20.48 -16.61 -13.75
CA ASP A 487 20.39 -18.06 -13.94
C ASP A 487 20.51 -18.37 -15.44
N VAL A 488 21.72 -18.78 -15.80
CA VAL A 488 22.01 -19.62 -16.96
C VAL A 488 22.27 -21.03 -16.44
N VAL A 489 21.79 -22.00 -17.23
CA VAL A 489 22.03 -23.46 -17.28
C VAL A 489 21.27 -24.43 -16.35
N ASP A 490 20.45 -25.22 -17.05
CA ASP A 490 20.21 -26.67 -16.94
C ASP A 490 21.15 -27.45 -16.00
N SER A 491 20.55 -28.28 -15.16
CA SER A 491 20.95 -29.69 -15.04
C SER A 491 19.88 -30.49 -14.29
N ASP A 492 19.35 -31.49 -14.98
CA ASP A 492 18.64 -32.63 -14.43
C ASP A 492 19.38 -33.23 -13.22
N GLN A 493 18.70 -33.39 -12.09
CA GLN A 493 19.01 -34.46 -11.17
C GLN A 493 17.79 -34.79 -10.31
N ASP A 494 17.18 -35.92 -10.70
CA ASP A 494 16.45 -36.82 -9.83
C ASP A 494 17.21 -36.98 -8.52
N ASP A 495 16.52 -36.94 -7.38
CA ASP A 495 16.66 -37.96 -6.34
C ASP A 495 15.50 -37.85 -5.34
N GLU A 496 14.83 -38.98 -5.23
CA GLU A 496 13.79 -39.33 -4.28
C GLU A 496 14.36 -39.33 -2.86
N ASP A 497 13.61 -38.84 -1.87
CA ASP A 497 13.65 -39.45 -0.54
C ASP A 497 12.33 -39.25 0.20
N VAL A 498 11.65 -40.38 0.34
CA VAL A 498 10.45 -40.63 1.12
C VAL A 498 10.82 -40.62 2.60
N ILE A 499 10.11 -39.84 3.42
CA ILE A 499 10.14 -39.99 4.88
C ILE A 499 8.74 -40.37 5.34
N ASP A 500 8.54 -41.67 5.50
CA ASP A 500 7.48 -42.24 6.32
C ASP A 500 7.89 -42.15 7.80
N LEU A 501 6.99 -41.64 8.65
CA LEU A 501 7.14 -41.63 10.10
C LEU A 501 5.90 -42.28 10.73
N ASP A 502 6.13 -43.46 11.30
CA ASP A 502 5.25 -44.18 12.23
C ASP A 502 4.95 -43.38 13.50
#